data_AF-A0A4Q1JTH9-F1
#
_entry.id   AF-A0A4Q1JTH9-F1
#
_cell.length_a   1.000
_cell.length_b   1.000
_cell.length_c   1.000
_cell.angle_alpha   90.00
_cell.angle_beta   90.00
_cell.angle_gamma   90.00
#
_symmetry.space_group_name_H-M   'P 1'
#
loop_
_entity.id
_entity.type
_entity.pdbx_description
1 polymer ?
#
loop_
_entity_poly.entity_id
_entity_poly.type
_entity_poly.pdbx_seq_one_letter_code
_entity_poly.pdbx_strand_id
1 'polypeptide(L)'
;MKLGAFPVAVLIAFAAGPASVQACTFDQKGVASELERIARRNPGYRALPGESAVEWKTPTYKVRLSLGGCEDLGAEVRVVRTSASVPLTTEQLIAAVARYRSADRASAVRAALASGKLVRSVDGTTTYLEASEFASPAFPLGFTIEQGPDEIALSWQEL
;
A
#
# COMPACT_ATOMS: atom_id res chain seq x y z
N MET A 1 -41.65 -33.72 49.22
CA MET A 1 -40.21 -33.44 49.13
C MET A 1 -39.90 -33.03 47.69
N LYS A 2 -39.63 -31.74 47.44
CA LYS A 2 -39.34 -31.20 46.10
C LYS A 2 -37.81 -31.07 45.96
N LEU A 3 -37.24 -31.79 45.01
CA LEU A 3 -35.84 -31.66 44.58
C LEU A 3 -35.75 -30.51 43.56
N GLY A 4 -34.85 -29.56 43.81
CA GLY A 4 -34.56 -28.43 42.94
C GLY A 4 -33.71 -28.84 41.74
N ALA A 5 -33.97 -28.20 40.60
CA ALA A 5 -33.13 -28.26 39.42
C ALA A 5 -32.49 -26.88 39.21
N PHE A 6 -31.16 -26.84 39.26
CA PHE A 6 -30.34 -25.66 38.98
C PHE A 6 -30.30 -25.40 37.46
N PRO A 7 -30.29 -24.14 37.00
CA PRO A 7 -30.13 -23.83 35.59
C PRO A 7 -28.69 -24.12 35.14
N VAL A 8 -28.56 -24.98 34.13
CA VAL A 8 -27.30 -25.25 33.42
C VAL A 8 -26.96 -24.00 32.60
N ALA A 9 -25.92 -23.27 33.02
CA ALA A 9 -25.33 -22.20 32.23
C ALA A 9 -24.57 -22.82 31.04
N VAL A 10 -25.10 -22.65 29.83
CA VAL A 10 -24.40 -22.99 28.58
C VAL A 10 -23.37 -21.90 28.31
N LEU A 11 -22.11 -22.19 28.61
CA LEU A 11 -20.96 -21.39 28.16
C LEU A 11 -20.79 -21.62 26.65
N ILE A 12 -21.31 -20.68 25.84
CA ILE A 12 -20.94 -20.58 24.43
C ILE A 12 -19.53 -20.02 24.39
N ALA A 13 -18.54 -20.92 24.28
CA ALA A 13 -17.18 -20.55 23.95
C ALA A 13 -17.14 -20.04 22.51
N PHE A 14 -17.02 -18.73 22.32
CA PHE A 14 -16.53 -18.18 21.06
C PHE A 14 -15.06 -18.61 20.94
N ALA A 15 -14.83 -19.72 20.24
CA ALA A 15 -13.51 -20.03 19.74
C ALA A 15 -13.13 -18.91 18.79
N ALA A 16 -12.26 -18.00 19.26
CA ALA A 16 -11.50 -17.13 18.39
C ALA A 16 -10.67 -18.04 17.48
N GLY A 17 -11.21 -18.35 16.30
CA GLY A 17 -10.49 -19.09 15.27
C GLY A 17 -9.18 -18.35 14.98
N PRO A 18 -8.09 -19.09 14.68
CA PRO A 18 -6.86 -18.44 14.25
C PRO A 18 -7.20 -17.58 13.04
N ALA A 19 -6.85 -16.29 13.07
CA ALA A 19 -6.81 -15.49 11.87
C ALA A 19 -6.02 -16.30 10.84
N SER A 20 -6.70 -16.75 9.78
CA SER A 20 -6.05 -17.47 8.71
C SER A 20 -5.00 -16.52 8.15
N VAL A 21 -3.75 -16.74 8.53
CA VAL A 21 -2.60 -16.22 7.79
C VAL A 21 -2.73 -16.92 6.44
N GLN A 22 -3.44 -16.28 5.51
CA GLN A 22 -3.43 -16.68 4.13
C GLN A 22 -1.95 -16.68 3.76
N ALA A 23 -1.37 -17.86 3.64
CA ALA A 23 0.04 -17.99 3.35
C ALA A 23 0.20 -17.49 1.92
N CYS A 24 0.55 -16.22 1.76
CA CYS A 24 0.77 -15.64 0.45
C CYS A 24 1.87 -16.48 -0.22
N THR A 25 1.55 -17.19 -1.31
CA THR A 25 2.45 -18.17 -1.95
C THR A 25 3.49 -17.53 -2.87
N PHE A 26 3.77 -16.23 -2.73
CA PHE A 26 4.66 -15.51 -3.64
C PHE A 26 6.14 -15.75 -3.33
N ASP A 27 7.00 -15.58 -4.35
CA ASP A 27 8.45 -15.71 -4.22
C ASP A 27 9.03 -14.56 -3.38
N GLN A 28 9.14 -14.79 -2.07
CA GLN A 28 9.75 -13.86 -1.13
C GLN A 28 11.19 -13.50 -1.51
N LYS A 29 11.94 -14.42 -2.12
CA LYS A 29 13.31 -14.14 -2.57
C LYS A 29 13.31 -13.22 -3.78
N GLY A 30 12.40 -13.41 -4.72
CA GLY A 30 12.16 -12.52 -5.85
C GLY A 30 11.82 -11.10 -5.40
N VAL A 31 10.89 -10.98 -4.45
CA VAL A 31 10.52 -9.68 -3.84
C VAL A 31 11.71 -9.00 -3.18
N ALA A 32 12.45 -9.72 -2.33
CA ALA A 32 13.63 -9.18 -1.66
C ALA A 32 14.69 -8.74 -2.67
N SER A 33 14.93 -9.53 -3.71
CA SER A 33 15.90 -9.23 -4.77
C SER A 33 15.51 -7.99 -5.57
N GLU A 34 14.23 -7.82 -5.89
CA GLU A 34 13.72 -6.67 -6.63
C GLU A 34 13.80 -5.38 -5.79
N LEU A 35 13.40 -5.44 -4.52
CA LEU A 35 13.56 -4.34 -3.58
C LEU A 35 15.03 -3.95 -3.45
N GLU A 36 15.92 -4.93 -3.29
CA GLU A 36 17.36 -4.69 -3.19
C GLU A 36 17.91 -4.05 -4.47
N ARG A 37 17.46 -4.49 -5.66
CA ARG A 37 17.84 -3.92 -6.95
C ARG A 37 17.39 -2.46 -7.10
N ILE A 38 16.17 -2.13 -6.67
CA ILE A 38 15.68 -0.74 -6.64
C ILE A 38 16.48 0.09 -5.62
N ALA A 39 16.72 -0.48 -4.44
CA ALA A 39 17.44 0.14 -3.36
C ALA A 39 18.91 0.46 -3.71
N ARG A 40 19.61 -0.43 -4.40
CA ARG A 40 20.98 -0.20 -4.89
C ARG A 40 21.07 0.95 -5.89
N ARG A 41 20.02 1.21 -6.68
CA ARG A 41 19.95 2.36 -7.60
C ARG A 41 19.70 3.69 -6.89
N ASN A 42 19.21 3.65 -5.65
CA ASN A 42 18.91 4.83 -4.84
C ASN A 42 19.57 4.70 -3.45
N PRO A 43 20.86 5.10 -3.30
CA PRO A 43 21.56 4.95 -2.03
C PRO A 43 20.89 5.72 -0.88
N GLY A 44 21.14 5.29 0.36
CA GLY A 44 20.53 5.88 1.56
C GLY A 44 19.18 5.28 1.97
N TYR A 45 18.87 4.08 1.46
CA TYR A 45 17.68 3.34 1.86
C TYR A 45 17.86 2.65 3.23
N ARG A 46 16.75 2.39 3.90
CA ARG A 46 16.65 1.48 5.06
C ARG A 46 15.71 0.35 4.68
N ALA A 47 16.18 -0.89 4.71
CA ALA A 47 15.30 -2.06 4.64
C ALA A 47 14.49 -2.17 5.94
N LEU A 48 13.23 -2.57 5.84
CA LEU A 48 12.34 -2.78 6.99
C LEU A 48 12.30 -4.29 7.31
N PRO A 49 12.98 -4.77 8.37
CA PRO A 49 13.07 -6.19 8.64
C PRO A 49 11.70 -6.81 8.92
N GLY A 50 11.41 -7.96 8.30
CA GLY A 50 10.11 -8.62 8.41
C GLY A 50 9.00 -7.99 7.57
N GLU A 51 9.28 -6.86 6.91
CA GLU A 51 8.42 -6.27 5.89
C GLU A 51 9.06 -6.47 4.51
N SER A 52 8.24 -6.71 3.49
CA SER A 52 8.68 -6.66 2.10
C SER A 52 8.75 -5.20 1.63
N ALA A 53 9.55 -4.39 2.31
CA ALA A 53 9.59 -2.94 2.11
C ALA A 53 10.97 -2.32 2.38
N VAL A 54 11.21 -1.20 1.71
CA VAL A 54 12.36 -0.32 1.92
C VAL A 54 11.88 1.13 2.04
N GLU A 55 12.66 1.97 2.72
CA GLU A 55 12.32 3.38 2.86
C GLU A 55 13.51 4.32 2.65
N TRP A 56 13.21 5.54 2.24
CA TRP A 56 14.13 6.66 2.14
C TRP A 56 13.57 7.83 2.93
N LYS A 57 14.43 8.49 3.71
CA LYS A 57 14.04 9.67 4.48
C LYS A 57 14.51 10.94 3.78
N THR A 58 13.60 11.89 3.63
CA THR A 58 13.91 13.27 3.29
C THR A 58 13.76 14.15 4.53
N PRO A 59 14.15 15.43 4.50
CA PRO A 59 13.95 16.33 5.63
C PRO A 59 12.47 16.52 6.01
N THR A 60 11.54 16.39 5.06
CA THR A 60 10.12 16.77 5.25
C THR A 60 9.13 15.60 5.12
N TYR A 61 9.55 14.50 4.51
CA TYR A 61 8.76 13.26 4.41
C TYR A 61 9.66 12.03 4.34
N LYS A 62 9.08 10.85 4.43
CA LYS A 62 9.74 9.60 4.05
C LYS A 62 8.98 8.96 2.89
N VAL A 63 9.69 8.22 2.05
CA VAL A 63 9.11 7.40 1.00
C VAL A 63 9.31 5.95 1.41
N ARG A 64 8.23 5.17 1.42
CA ARG A 64 8.24 3.72 1.59
C ARG A 64 7.85 3.09 0.26
N LEU A 65 8.62 2.10 -0.16
CA LEU A 65 8.30 1.22 -1.27
C LEU A 65 8.05 -0.16 -0.68
N SER A 66 6.88 -0.72 -0.96
CA SER A 66 6.49 -2.06 -0.53
C SER A 66 6.15 -2.93 -1.74
N LEU A 67 6.47 -4.21 -1.66
CA LEU A 67 6.11 -5.24 -2.64
C LEU A 67 5.51 -6.45 -1.92
N GLY A 68 4.58 -7.17 -2.55
CA GLY A 68 4.04 -8.43 -2.02
C GLY A 68 2.77 -8.26 -1.19
N GLY A 69 1.63 -8.16 -1.89
CA GLY A 69 0.29 -8.40 -1.35
C GLY A 69 -0.16 -9.84 -1.59
N CYS A 70 -1.16 -10.32 -0.83
CA CYS A 70 -1.56 -11.73 -0.77
C CYS A 70 -2.32 -12.28 -1.99
N GLU A 71 -2.39 -11.53 -3.10
CA GLU A 71 -2.98 -12.02 -4.33
C GLU A 71 -1.96 -12.04 -5.47
N ASP A 72 -1.39 -10.94 -5.98
CA ASP A 72 -0.48 -11.04 -7.15
C ASP A 72 0.59 -9.93 -7.17
N LEU A 73 1.67 -10.11 -6.40
CA LEU A 73 2.83 -9.19 -6.30
C LEU A 73 2.44 -7.70 -6.30
N GLY A 74 1.51 -7.33 -5.43
CA GLY A 74 1.10 -5.93 -5.25
C GLY A 74 2.30 -5.02 -4.96
N ALA A 75 2.28 -3.83 -5.54
CA ALA A 75 3.29 -2.81 -5.42
C ALA A 75 2.70 -1.54 -4.82
N GLU A 76 3.43 -0.92 -3.90
CA GLU A 76 3.03 0.34 -3.29
C GLU A 76 4.20 1.32 -3.20
N VAL A 77 3.95 2.57 -3.61
CA VAL A 77 4.81 3.71 -3.25
C VAL A 77 4.02 4.62 -2.34
N ARG A 78 4.50 4.79 -1.11
CA ARG A 78 3.84 5.58 -0.07
C ARG A 78 4.74 6.72 0.38
N VAL A 79 4.22 7.94 0.38
CA VAL A 79 4.86 9.12 0.95
C VAL A 79 4.21 9.38 2.30
N VAL A 80 5.01 9.40 3.36
CA VAL A 80 4.52 9.61 4.73
C VAL A 80 5.15 10.89 5.29
N ARG A 81 4.32 11.73 5.89
CA ARG A 81 4.73 12.98 6.51
C ARG A 81 5.66 12.72 7.69
N THR A 82 6.75 13.48 7.77
CA THR A 82 7.66 13.45 8.95
C THR A 82 7.67 14.77 9.71
N SER A 83 7.11 15.83 9.12
CA SER A 83 6.97 17.14 9.74
C SER A 83 5.56 17.69 9.50
N ALA A 84 4.85 18.03 10.57
CA ALA A 84 3.47 18.55 10.50
C ALA A 84 3.35 19.88 9.74
N SER A 85 4.45 20.63 9.63
CA SER A 85 4.52 21.96 9.00
C SER A 85 4.53 21.94 7.46
N VAL A 86 4.63 20.78 6.82
CA VAL A 86 4.62 20.68 5.35
C VAL A 86 3.50 19.73 4.92
N PRO A 87 2.51 20.19 4.15
CA PRO A 87 1.46 19.30 3.63
C PRO A 87 2.05 18.34 2.59
N LEU A 88 1.48 17.13 2.53
CA LEU A 88 1.80 16.20 1.47
C LEU A 88 1.10 16.59 0.17
N THR A 89 1.77 16.36 -0.95
CA THR A 89 1.22 16.67 -2.28
C THR A 89 1.28 15.47 -3.20
N THR A 90 0.33 15.39 -4.13
CA THR A 90 0.34 14.36 -5.17
C THR A 90 1.61 14.44 -6.03
N GLU A 91 2.19 15.63 -6.23
CA GLU A 91 3.47 15.77 -6.95
C GLU A 91 4.64 15.13 -6.18
N GLN A 92 4.65 15.12 -4.84
CA GLN A 92 5.65 14.36 -4.08
C GLN A 92 5.51 12.86 -4.33
N LEU A 93 4.27 12.35 -4.37
CA LEU A 93 4.02 10.95 -4.74
C LEU A 93 4.50 10.66 -6.17
N ILE A 94 4.14 11.48 -7.15
CA ILE A 94 4.55 11.29 -8.55
C ILE A 94 6.08 11.34 -8.69
N ALA A 95 6.76 12.26 -8.00
CA ALA A 95 8.21 12.33 -7.97
C ALA A 95 8.85 11.08 -7.32
N ALA A 96 8.24 10.56 -6.25
CA ALA A 96 8.68 9.31 -5.63
C ALA A 96 8.51 8.12 -6.59
N VAL A 97 7.37 8.01 -7.28
CA VAL A 97 7.14 6.97 -8.29
C VAL A 97 8.17 7.07 -9.43
N ALA A 98 8.44 8.28 -9.92
CA ALA A 98 9.42 8.50 -10.99
C ALA A 98 10.81 8.02 -10.58
N ARG A 99 11.22 8.34 -9.34
CA ARG A 99 12.55 8.04 -8.83
C ARG A 99 12.75 6.57 -8.45
N TYR A 100 11.78 5.97 -7.76
CA TYR A 100 11.93 4.65 -7.15
C TYR A 100 11.29 3.53 -7.98
N ARG A 101 10.50 3.85 -9.01
CA ARG A 101 9.91 2.84 -9.91
C ARG A 101 10.22 3.10 -11.36
N SER A 102 9.57 4.07 -12.00
CA SER A 102 9.87 4.47 -13.37
C SER A 102 9.23 5.82 -13.73
N ALA A 103 9.89 6.56 -14.62
CA ALA A 103 9.36 7.81 -15.18
C ALA A 103 8.08 7.60 -15.99
N ASP A 104 7.95 6.45 -16.66
CA ASP A 104 6.76 6.09 -17.44
C ASP A 104 5.53 5.93 -16.55
N ARG A 105 5.67 5.21 -15.42
CA ARG A 105 4.58 5.07 -14.44
C ARG A 105 4.19 6.41 -13.83
N ALA A 106 5.17 7.26 -13.50
CA ALA A 106 4.90 8.60 -13.00
C ALA A 106 4.14 9.47 -14.02
N SER A 107 4.51 9.38 -15.29
CA SER A 107 3.84 10.09 -16.39
C SER A 107 2.41 9.58 -16.59
N ALA A 108 2.21 8.27 -16.50
CA ALA A 108 0.89 7.64 -16.54
C ALA A 108 -0.03 8.11 -15.41
N VAL A 109 0.47 8.16 -14.18
CA VAL A 109 -0.29 8.69 -13.03
C VAL A 109 -0.68 10.14 -13.27
N ARG A 110 0.25 10.98 -13.74
CA ARG A 110 -0.03 12.39 -14.05
C ARG A 110 -1.09 12.53 -15.14
N ALA A 111 -1.01 11.75 -16.21
CA ALA A 111 -1.98 11.75 -17.29
C ALA A 111 -3.38 11.31 -16.82
N ALA A 112 -3.46 10.28 -15.99
CA ALA A 112 -4.71 9.80 -15.43
C ALA A 112 -5.37 10.85 -14.51
N LEU A 113 -4.59 11.51 -13.65
CA LEU A 113 -5.08 12.63 -12.84
C LEU A 113 -5.62 13.79 -13.69
N ALA A 114 -4.89 14.16 -14.75
CA ALA A 114 -5.30 15.22 -15.67
C ALA A 114 -6.54 14.85 -16.52
N SER A 115 -6.79 13.56 -16.72
CA SER A 115 -7.92 13.08 -17.55
C SER A 115 -9.29 13.33 -16.92
N GLY A 116 -9.36 13.49 -15.60
CA GLY A 116 -10.62 13.60 -14.85
C GLY A 116 -11.47 12.32 -14.85
N LYS A 117 -10.94 11.18 -15.32
CA LYS A 117 -11.65 9.89 -15.42
C LYS A 117 -11.46 8.96 -14.22
N LEU A 118 -10.73 9.40 -13.21
CA LEU A 118 -10.53 8.63 -11.98
C LEU A 118 -11.84 8.56 -11.20
N VAL A 119 -12.17 7.37 -10.70
CA VAL A 119 -13.29 7.20 -9.77
C VAL A 119 -12.84 7.71 -8.42
N ARG A 120 -13.58 8.65 -7.86
CA ARG A 120 -13.30 9.23 -6.54
C ARG A 120 -14.23 8.65 -5.49
N SER A 121 -13.68 8.11 -4.42
CA SER A 121 -14.40 7.75 -3.20
C SER A 121 -13.75 8.40 -1.97
N VAL A 122 -14.52 8.53 -0.89
CA VAL A 122 -14.05 9.14 0.36
C VAL A 122 -14.49 8.26 1.52
N ASP A 123 -13.54 7.92 2.38
CA ASP A 123 -13.76 7.21 3.65
C ASP A 123 -13.10 8.00 4.79
N GLY A 124 -13.91 8.55 5.69
CA GLY A 124 -13.44 9.44 6.75
C GLY A 124 -12.60 10.60 6.21
N THR A 125 -11.33 10.66 6.60
CA THR A 125 -10.36 11.68 6.16
C THR A 125 -9.56 11.29 4.93
N THR A 126 -9.80 10.11 4.37
CA THR A 126 -9.03 9.55 3.26
C THR A 126 -9.84 9.64 1.98
N THR A 127 -9.24 10.21 0.92
CA THR A 127 -9.78 10.16 -0.44
C THR A 127 -9.06 9.09 -1.23
N TYR A 128 -9.82 8.24 -1.94
CA TYR A 128 -9.27 7.29 -2.89
C TYR A 128 -9.59 7.73 -4.31
N LEU A 129 -8.60 7.62 -5.19
CA LEU A 129 -8.73 7.85 -6.62
C LEU A 129 -8.34 6.57 -7.36
N GLU A 130 -9.29 5.95 -8.01
CA GLU A 130 -9.12 4.65 -8.65
C GLU A 130 -9.11 4.82 -10.17
N ALA A 131 -8.11 4.21 -10.78
CA ALA A 131 -7.93 4.11 -12.22
C ALA A 131 -8.19 2.67 -12.65
N SER A 132 -9.04 2.46 -13.65
CA SER A 132 -9.21 1.15 -14.28
C SER A 132 -8.02 0.80 -15.19
N GLU A 133 -7.96 -0.45 -15.63
CA GLU A 133 -6.98 -0.95 -16.62
C GLU A 133 -6.88 -0.11 -17.91
N PHE A 134 -7.95 0.58 -18.29
CA PHE A 134 -7.98 1.43 -19.48
C PHE A 134 -7.34 2.79 -19.28
N ALA A 135 -6.98 3.16 -18.05
CA ALA A 135 -6.41 4.46 -17.75
C ALA A 135 -4.96 4.58 -18.26
N SER A 136 -4.20 3.48 -18.26
CA SER A 136 -2.82 3.49 -18.74
C SER A 136 -2.28 2.09 -19.02
N PRO A 137 -1.53 1.90 -20.13
CA PRO A 137 -0.80 0.66 -20.37
C PRO A 137 0.32 0.41 -19.35
N ALA A 138 0.77 1.44 -18.61
CA ALA A 138 1.75 1.28 -17.54
C ALA A 138 1.16 0.59 -16.29
N PHE A 139 -0.17 0.51 -16.20
CA PHE A 139 -0.91 -0.13 -15.11
C PHE A 139 -1.99 -1.02 -15.71
N PRO A 140 -1.61 -2.20 -16.23
CA PRO A 140 -2.50 -3.07 -17.00
C PRO A 140 -3.69 -3.59 -16.20
N LEU A 141 -3.65 -3.52 -14.86
CA LEU A 141 -4.74 -3.89 -13.96
C LEU A 141 -5.31 -2.68 -13.20
N GLY A 142 -4.97 -1.47 -13.64
CA GLY A 142 -5.32 -0.24 -12.94
C GLY A 142 -4.42 0.07 -11.74
N PHE A 143 -4.77 1.13 -11.03
CA PHE A 143 -4.06 1.58 -9.82
C PHE A 143 -4.98 2.39 -8.92
N THR A 144 -4.61 2.52 -7.65
CA THR A 144 -5.31 3.33 -6.67
C THR A 144 -4.37 4.36 -6.05
N ILE A 145 -4.82 5.60 -5.93
CA ILE A 145 -4.16 6.63 -5.13
C ILE A 145 -4.97 6.83 -3.86
N GLU A 146 -4.34 6.57 -2.72
CA GLU A 146 -4.86 6.87 -1.39
C GLU A 146 -4.31 8.23 -0.94
N GLN A 147 -5.18 9.14 -0.49
CA GLN A 147 -4.81 10.48 -0.03
C GLN A 147 -5.38 10.72 1.38
N GLY A 148 -4.52 10.55 2.38
CA GLY A 148 -4.82 10.83 3.78
C GLY A 148 -4.15 12.10 4.31
N PRO A 149 -4.41 12.47 5.57
CA PRO A 149 -3.82 13.66 6.20
C PRO A 149 -2.32 13.55 6.46
N ASP A 150 -1.82 12.32 6.67
CA ASP A 150 -0.44 12.01 7.03
C ASP A 150 0.33 11.24 5.97
N GLU A 151 -0.36 10.79 4.92
CA GLU A 151 0.23 9.95 3.89
C GLU A 151 -0.51 10.05 2.56
N ILE A 152 0.23 9.83 1.48
CA ILE A 152 -0.31 9.66 0.13
C ILE A 152 0.36 8.42 -0.47
N ALA A 153 -0.42 7.47 -0.96
CA ALA A 153 0.09 6.22 -1.53
C ALA A 153 -0.44 5.99 -2.94
N LEU A 154 0.36 5.33 -3.76
CA LEU A 154 -0.04 4.72 -5.02
C LEU A 154 0.16 3.21 -4.88
N SER A 155 -0.90 2.44 -5.13
CA SER A 155 -0.85 0.98 -5.15
C SER A 155 -1.37 0.41 -6.47
N TRP A 156 -0.78 -0.71 -6.90
CA TRP A 156 -1.16 -1.42 -8.12
C TRP A 156 -0.72 -2.89 -8.03
N GLN A 157 -1.26 -3.73 -8.91
CA GLN A 157 -0.81 -5.11 -9.08
C GLN A 157 0.31 -5.18 -10.11
N GLU A 158 1.37 -5.96 -9.84
CA GLU A 158 2.41 -6.28 -10.82
C GLU A 158 2.10 -7.66 -11.43
N LEU A 159 2.12 -7.71 -12.76
CA LEU A 159 1.97 -8.95 -13.55
C LEU A 159 3.30 -9.72 -13.63
#